data_AF-A0A0C9YSB4-F1
#
_entry.id   AF-A0A0C9YSB4-F1
#
_cell.length_a   1.000
_cell.length_b   1.000
_cell.length_c   1.000
_cell.angle_alpha   90.00
_cell.angle_beta   90.00
_cell.angle_gamma   90.00
#
_symmetry.space_group_name_H-M   'P 1'
#
loop_
_entity.id
_entity.type
_entity.pdbx_description
1 polymer ?
#
loop_
_entity_poly.entity_id
_entity_poly.type
_entity_poly.pdbx_seq_one_letter_code
_entity_poly.pdbx_strand_id
1 'polypeptide(L)'
;LPFRDLIVFVAQLQRKLLDIHALLDYIEFVHPLLRNPPSRPPSVNGIWMGCFTKSTEVCEALYFAGVPVWLVRSEAYISLTMNVVHSVRLSCPDDIVRAMYMENGVAKPFPSI
;
A
#
# COMPACT_ATOMS: atom_id res chain seq x y z
N LEU A 1 15.26 21.65 14.93
CA LEU A 1 16.14 21.23 13.81
C LEU A 1 16.70 19.81 14.04
N PRO A 2 17.59 19.52 15.01
CA PRO A 2 18.21 18.19 15.14
C PRO A 2 17.23 17.04 15.47
N PHE A 3 16.17 17.32 16.23
CA PHE A 3 15.14 16.33 16.58
C PHE A 3 14.28 15.91 15.38
N ARG A 4 13.99 16.83 14.44
CA ARG A 4 13.23 16.53 13.23
C ARG A 4 14.03 15.63 12.30
N ASP A 5 15.32 15.95 12.13
CA ASP A 5 16.22 15.19 11.26
C ASP A 5 16.42 13.77 11.81
N LEU A 6 16.50 13.62 13.14
CA LEU A 6 16.53 12.31 13.79
C LEU A 6 15.24 11.50 13.55
N ILE A 7 14.06 12.11 13.67
CA ILE A 7 12.79 11.42 13.39
C ILE A 7 12.74 10.95 11.94
N VAL A 8 13.13 11.79 10.99
CA VAL A 8 13.16 11.44 9.57
C VAL A 8 14.14 10.29 9.32
N PHE A 9 15.33 10.35 9.92
CA PHE A 9 16.32 9.28 9.81
C PHE A 9 15.78 7.95 10.34
N VAL A 10 15.18 7.96 11.54
CA VAL A 10 14.57 6.75 12.14
C VAL A 10 13.44 6.22 11.27
N ALA A 11 12.55 7.08 10.78
CA ALA A 11 11.44 6.67 9.91
C ALA A 11 11.94 6.08 8.58
N GLN A 12 13.00 6.65 8.00
CA GLN A 12 13.63 6.11 6.80
C GLN A 12 14.26 4.74 7.06
N LEU A 13 14.96 4.56 8.18
CA LEU A 13 15.52 3.27 8.59
C LEU A 13 14.42 2.23 8.79
N GLN A 14 13.37 2.57 9.54
CA GLN A 14 12.21 1.69 9.76
C GLN A 14 11.56 1.28 8.43
N ARG A 15 11.34 2.24 7.51
CA ARG A 15 10.82 1.94 6.18
C ARG A 15 11.73 0.98 5.42
N LYS A 16 13.04 1.20 5.43
CA LYS A 16 14.00 0.31 4.73
C LYS A 16 14.01 -1.10 5.29
N LEU A 17 13.92 -1.25 6.61
CA LEU A 17 13.79 -2.56 7.24
C LEU A 17 12.48 -3.25 6.82
N LEU A 18 11.36 -2.52 6.83
CA LEU A 18 10.07 -3.03 6.36
C LEU A 18 10.10 -3.42 4.88
N ASP A 19 10.75 -2.64 4.02
CA ASP A 19 10.94 -2.98 2.60
C ASP A 19 11.72 -4.29 2.43
N ILE A 20 12.78 -4.49 3.23
CA ILE A 20 13.58 -5.73 3.21
C ILE A 20 12.74 -6.91 3.71
N HIS A 21 12.01 -6.76 4.81
CA HIS A 21 11.12 -7.80 5.32
C HIS A 21 10.04 -8.16 4.29
N ALA A 22 9.41 -7.17 3.66
CA ALA A 22 8.43 -7.40 2.61
C ALA A 22 9.02 -8.13 1.40
N LEU A 23 10.27 -7.82 1.02
CA LEU A 23 10.96 -8.52 -0.07
C LEU A 23 11.26 -9.99 0.29
N LEU A 24 11.70 -10.25 1.52
CA LEU A 24 11.95 -11.61 2.00
C LEU A 24 10.65 -12.43 2.00
N ASP A 25 9.57 -11.89 2.57
CA ASP A 25 8.24 -12.52 2.55
C ASP A 25 7.75 -12.77 1.12
N TYR A 26 7.99 -11.81 0.22
CA TYR A 26 7.62 -11.96 -1.18
C TYR A 26 8.38 -13.11 -1.84
N ILE A 27 9.69 -13.21 -1.63
CA ILE A 27 10.51 -14.29 -2.22
C ILE A 27 10.12 -15.65 -1.64
N GLU A 28 9.90 -15.73 -0.33
CA GLU A 28 9.65 -16.98 0.38
C GLU A 28 8.22 -17.51 0.15
N PHE A 29 7.21 -16.64 0.24
CA PHE A 29 5.80 -17.05 0.25
C PHE A 29 5.05 -16.70 -1.02
N VAL A 30 5.27 -15.51 -1.59
CA VAL A 30 4.45 -15.01 -2.72
C VAL A 30 4.98 -15.52 -4.06
N HIS A 31 6.28 -15.41 -4.30
CA HIS A 31 6.91 -15.74 -5.58
C HIS A 31 6.67 -17.20 -6.04
N PRO A 32 6.70 -18.23 -5.16
CA PRO A 32 6.35 -19.59 -5.56
C PRO A 32 4.91 -19.71 -6.07
N LEU A 33 3.97 -19.00 -5.45
CA LEU A 33 2.56 -18.98 -5.84
C LEU A 33 2.34 -18.22 -7.16
N LEU A 34 3.14 -17.20 -7.45
CA LEU A 34 3.09 -16.53 -8.74
C LEU A 34 3.64 -17.42 -9.88
N ARG A 35 4.65 -18.25 -9.59
CA ARG A 35 5.22 -19.18 -10.57
C ARG A 35 4.33 -20.38 -10.85
N ASN A 36 3.66 -20.89 -9.83
CA ASN A 36 2.73 -22.01 -9.94
C ASN A 36 1.41 -21.65 -9.25
N PRO A 37 0.54 -20.87 -9.92
CA PRO A 37 -0.70 -20.39 -9.33
C PRO A 37 -1.61 -21.54 -8.91
N PRO A 38 -2.21 -21.48 -7.71
CA PRO A 38 -3.20 -22.45 -7.31
C PRO A 38 -4.47 -22.30 -8.16
N SER A 39 -5.25 -23.38 -8.28
CA SER A 39 -6.53 -23.34 -9.00
C SER A 39 -7.60 -22.49 -8.30
N ARG A 40 -7.40 -22.19 -7.01
CA ARG A 40 -8.25 -21.32 -6.19
C ARG A 40 -7.37 -20.44 -5.30
N PRO A 41 -7.76 -19.18 -5.07
CA PRO A 41 -7.03 -18.29 -4.17
C PRO A 41 -7.04 -18.86 -2.73
N PRO A 42 -5.91 -18.81 -2.02
CA PRO A 42 -5.87 -19.14 -0.60
C PRO A 42 -6.54 -18.03 0.23
N SER A 43 -6.69 -18.26 1.54
CA SER A 43 -7.15 -17.22 2.46
C SER A 43 -6.21 -16.02 2.44
N VAL A 44 -6.78 -14.82 2.39
CA VAL A 44 -6.00 -13.57 2.41
C VAL A 44 -5.15 -13.49 3.67
N ASN A 45 -3.86 -13.23 3.52
CA ASN A 45 -2.96 -13.02 4.64
C ASN A 45 -3.15 -11.62 5.23
N GLY A 46 -3.82 -11.55 6.39
CA GLY A 46 -4.11 -10.29 7.10
C GLY A 46 -2.91 -9.61 7.77
N ILE A 47 -1.73 -10.24 7.77
CA ILE A 47 -0.50 -9.66 8.30
C ILE A 47 0.12 -8.69 7.28
N TRP A 48 -0.04 -8.98 6.00
CA TRP A 48 0.54 -8.17 4.94
C TRP A 48 -0.27 -6.89 4.70
N MET A 49 0.45 -5.80 4.41
CA MET A 49 -0.18 -4.53 4.01
C MET A 49 -0.92 -4.67 2.67
N GLY A 50 -0.43 -5.54 1.79
CA GLY A 50 -0.99 -5.77 0.46
C GLY A 50 -0.47 -4.82 -0.61
N CYS A 51 -1.21 -4.70 -1.72
CA CYS A 51 -0.79 -3.94 -2.90
C CYS A 51 -1.94 -3.17 -3.55
N PHE A 52 -1.68 -1.91 -3.94
CA PHE A 52 -2.54 -1.15 -4.84
C PHE A 52 -1.94 -1.19 -6.26
N THR A 53 -2.70 -1.62 -7.25
CA THR A 53 -2.23 -1.72 -8.64
C THR A 53 -3.28 -1.25 -9.61
N LYS A 54 -2.86 -0.77 -10.79
CA LYS A 54 -3.76 -0.48 -11.92
C LYS A 54 -3.81 -1.63 -12.93
N SER A 55 -2.86 -2.58 -12.86
CA SER A 55 -2.82 -3.74 -13.74
C SER A 55 -3.74 -4.83 -13.22
N THR A 56 -4.63 -5.29 -14.09
CA THR A 56 -5.52 -6.43 -13.86
C THR A 56 -4.74 -7.72 -13.68
N GLU A 57 -3.69 -7.91 -14.46
CA GLU A 57 -2.86 -9.11 -14.48
C GLU A 57 -2.12 -9.24 -13.14
N VAL A 58 -1.52 -8.15 -12.66
CA VAL A 58 -0.86 -8.11 -11.35
C VAL A 58 -1.88 -8.31 -10.22
N CYS A 59 -3.05 -7.69 -10.33
CA CYS A 59 -4.10 -7.82 -9.32
C CYS A 59 -4.58 -9.28 -9.20
N GLU A 60 -4.86 -9.94 -10.31
CA GLU A 60 -5.29 -11.33 -10.34
C GLU A 60 -4.20 -12.25 -9.81
N ALA A 61 -2.95 -12.09 -10.26
CA ALA A 61 -1.84 -12.92 -9.80
C ALA A 61 -1.62 -12.82 -8.28
N LEU A 62 -1.65 -11.61 -7.72
CA LEU A 62 -1.53 -11.38 -6.28
C LEU A 62 -2.74 -11.91 -5.49
N TYR A 63 -3.95 -11.79 -6.05
CA TYR A 63 -5.16 -12.36 -5.46
C TYR A 63 -5.07 -13.89 -5.36
N PHE A 64 -4.62 -14.56 -6.42
CA PHE A 64 -4.38 -16.01 -6.41
C PHE A 64 -3.20 -16.43 -5.52
N ALA A 65 -2.31 -15.51 -5.17
CA ALA A 65 -1.26 -15.73 -4.17
C ALA A 65 -1.72 -15.43 -2.72
N GLY A 66 -2.98 -15.03 -2.49
CA GLY A 66 -3.49 -14.69 -1.15
C GLY A 66 -3.01 -13.36 -0.60
N VAL A 67 -2.41 -12.52 -1.44
CA VAL A 67 -1.96 -11.17 -1.05
C VAL A 67 -3.19 -10.24 -1.06
N PRO A 68 -3.42 -9.44 0.00
CA PRO A 68 -4.42 -8.38 -0.05
C PRO A 68 -4.11 -7.44 -1.22
N VAL A 69 -5.05 -7.24 -2.15
CA VAL A 69 -4.79 -6.45 -3.35
C VAL A 69 -6.01 -5.64 -3.76
N TRP A 70 -5.76 -4.41 -4.18
CA TRP A 70 -6.77 -3.46 -4.62
C TRP A 70 -6.48 -2.97 -6.03
N LEU A 71 -7.40 -3.24 -6.94
CA LEU A 71 -7.35 -2.74 -8.31
C LEU A 71 -7.85 -1.29 -8.35
N VAL A 72 -6.95 -0.37 -8.59
CA VAL A 72 -7.24 1.06 -8.74
C VAL A 72 -7.64 1.33 -10.19
N ARG A 73 -8.88 1.78 -10.39
CA ARG A 73 -9.39 2.20 -11.71
C ARG A 73 -9.95 3.61 -11.64
N SER A 74 -9.86 4.33 -12.75
CA SER A 74 -10.68 5.53 -12.93
C SER A 74 -12.14 5.11 -13.10
N GLU A 75 -13.04 5.93 -12.60
CA GLU A 75 -14.49 5.74 -12.68
C GLU A 75 -14.95 5.49 -14.13
N ALA A 76 -14.34 6.18 -15.10
CA ALA A 76 -14.63 6.03 -16.52
C ALA A 76 -14.39 4.60 -17.06
N TYR A 77 -13.62 3.77 -16.36
CA TYR A 77 -13.33 2.38 -16.74
C TYR A 77 -14.05 1.35 -15.85
N ILE A 78 -14.93 1.79 -14.97
CA ILE A 78 -15.83 0.91 -14.21
C ILE A 78 -17.03 0.62 -15.11
N SER A 79 -17.23 -0.66 -15.44
CA SER A 79 -18.40 -1.06 -16.24
C SER A 79 -19.68 -0.72 -15.49
N LEU A 80 -20.70 -0.22 -16.19
CA LEU A 80 -22.04 -0.01 -15.63
C LEU A 80 -22.68 -1.30 -15.10
N THR A 81 -22.19 -2.45 -15.56
CA THR A 81 -22.63 -3.79 -15.11
C THR A 81 -21.82 -4.34 -13.93
N MET A 82 -20.82 -3.60 -13.44
CA MET A 82 -19.98 -4.05 -12.32
C MET A 82 -20.75 -3.88 -11.01
N ASN A 83 -20.87 -4.97 -10.25
CA ASN A 83 -21.52 -4.94 -8.94
C ASN A 83 -20.63 -4.19 -7.93
N VAL A 84 -21.05 -2.99 -7.54
CA VAL A 84 -20.43 -2.23 -6.45
C VAL A 84 -21.08 -2.65 -5.14
N VAL A 85 -20.36 -3.41 -4.31
CA VAL A 85 -20.89 -3.90 -3.04
C VAL A 85 -21.00 -2.76 -2.02
N HIS A 86 -19.96 -1.93 -1.91
CA HIS A 86 -19.90 -0.79 -1.00
C HIS A 86 -19.16 0.38 -1.65
N SER A 87 -19.69 1.59 -1.50
CA SER A 87 -18.97 2.83 -1.79
C SER A 87 -18.36 3.35 -0.50
N VAL A 88 -17.06 3.63 -0.51
CA VAL A 88 -16.34 4.19 0.64
C VAL A 88 -16.06 5.65 0.37
N ARG A 89 -16.49 6.54 1.27
CA ARG A 89 -16.04 7.93 1.25
C ARG A 89 -14.59 7.99 1.73
N LEU A 90 -13.69 8.41 0.84
CA LEU A 90 -12.31 8.69 1.24
C LEU A 90 -12.31 9.89 2.18
N SER A 91 -12.03 9.64 3.46
CA SER A 91 -11.62 10.70 4.38
C SER A 91 -10.17 11.05 4.06
N CYS A 92 -9.91 12.26 3.56
CA CYS A 92 -8.54 12.75 3.57
C CYS A 92 -8.10 12.82 5.03
N PRO A 93 -7.03 12.12 5.45
CA PRO A 93 -6.55 12.16 6.82
C PRO A 93 -5.75 13.46 7.01
N ASP A 94 -6.43 14.59 6.82
CA ASP A 94 -5.88 15.94 6.87
C ASP A 94 -5.22 16.21 8.22
N ASP A 95 -5.79 15.66 9.29
CA ASP A 95 -5.24 15.67 10.64
C ASP A 95 -3.89 14.96 10.72
N ILE A 96 -3.77 13.76 10.15
CA ILE A 96 -2.51 12.98 10.13
C ILE A 96 -1.46 13.67 9.26
N VAL A 97 -1.86 14.10 8.06
CA VAL A 97 -0.96 14.76 7.10
C VAL A 97 -0.49 16.10 7.66
N ARG A 98 -1.40 16.94 8.18
CA ARG A 98 -1.02 18.24 8.74
C ARG A 98 -0.20 18.08 10.02
N ALA A 99 -0.53 17.17 10.92
CA ALA A 99 0.24 16.97 12.16
C ALA A 99 1.73 16.71 11.91
N MET A 100 2.07 15.99 10.83
CA MET A 100 3.46 15.72 10.46
C MET A 100 4.19 16.92 9.84
N TYR A 101 3.46 17.88 9.26
CA TYR A 101 4.02 18.99 8.49
C TYR A 101 3.74 20.38 9.05
N MET A 102 2.90 20.54 10.08
CA MET A 102 2.64 21.85 10.69
C MET A 102 3.72 22.21 11.70
N GLU A 103 4.30 23.40 11.56
CA GLU A 103 5.14 24.03 12.58
C GLU A 103 4.56 25.43 12.86
N ASN A 104 4.17 25.69 14.12
CA ASN A 104 3.53 26.95 14.54
C ASN A 104 2.31 27.36 13.70
N GLY A 105 1.49 26.39 13.28
CA GLY A 105 0.29 26.65 12.46
C GLY A 105 0.58 26.92 10.98
N VAL A 106 1.81 26.73 10.51
CA VAL A 106 2.18 26.81 9.09
C VAL A 106 2.64 25.44 8.59
N ALA A 107 2.06 24.97 7.48
CA ALA A 107 2.51 23.73 6.85
C ALA A 107 3.88 23.95 6.21
N LYS A 108 4.90 23.26 6.71
CA LYS A 108 6.25 23.15 6.17
C LYS A 108 6.50 21.72 5.70
N PRO A 109 5.88 21.28 4.58
CA PRO A 109 6.35 20.09 3.89
C PRO A 109 7.86 20.28 3.63
N PHE A 110 8.63 19.20 3.78
CA PHE A 110 10.10 19.15 3.84
C PHE A 110 10.87 20.27 3.10
N PRO A 111 12.02 20.74 3.62
CA PRO A 111 12.85 21.68 2.88
C PRO A 111 13.19 21.08 1.51
N SER A 112 13.04 21.90 0.46
CA SER A 112 13.59 21.59 -0.86
C SER A 112 15.09 21.37 -0.69
N ILE A 113 15.53 20.14 -0.95
CA ILE A 113 16.97 19.81 -1.05
C ILE A 113 17.54 20.61 -2.22
#